data_AF-A0A7V5J002-F1
#
_entry.id   AF-A0A7V5J002-F1
#
_cell.length_a   1.000
_cell.length_b   1.000
_cell.length_c   1.000
_cell.angle_alpha   90.00
_cell.angle_beta   90.00
_cell.angle_gamma   90.00
#
_symmetry.space_group_name_H-M   'P 1'
#
loop_
_entity.id
_entity.type
_entity.pdbx_description
1 polymer ?
#
loop_
_entity_poly.entity_id
_entity_poly.type
_entity_poly.pdbx_seq_one_letter_code
_entity_poly.pdbx_strand_id
1 'polypeptide(L)'
;LIRETFPEDPDTAVAIAHCESRLDPTQVGDKHTEYYSYGVFQIRLLPGRVKYAGLTAKKLLDPRENIAYARKIYDRFGWKPWTCAKYVRKS
;
A
#
# COMPACT_ATOMS: atom_id res chain seq x y z
N LEU A 1 13.60 0.60 -3.65
CA LEU A 1 12.37 1.27 -3.15
C LEU A 1 11.70 0.54 -1.99
N ILE A 2 10.99 -0.58 -2.19
CA ILE A 2 10.25 -1.25 -1.10
C ILE A 2 11.19 -1.68 0.04
N ARG A 3 12.22 -2.49 -0.25
CA ARG A 3 13.18 -2.99 0.76
C ARG A 3 13.89 -1.86 1.53
N GLU A 4 14.21 -0.77 0.83
CA GLU A 4 14.84 0.42 1.44
C GLU A 4 13.87 1.21 2.34
N THR A 5 12.57 1.17 2.04
CA THR A 5 11.55 1.90 2.81
C THR A 5 11.16 1.15 4.08
N PHE A 6 11.25 -0.18 4.08
CA PHE A 6 10.91 -1.04 5.21
C PHE A 6 12.12 -1.89 5.63
N PRO A 7 13.23 -1.26 6.07
CA PRO A 7 14.46 -1.99 6.41
C PRO A 7 14.30 -2.93 7.60
N GLU A 8 13.32 -2.68 8.47
CA GLU A 8 12.99 -3.52 9.62
C GLU A 8 12.34 -4.86 9.26
N ASP A 9 11.68 -4.95 8.10
CA ASP A 9 10.96 -6.14 7.65
C ASP A 9 10.83 -6.18 6.10
N PRO A 10 11.96 -6.17 5.38
CA PRO A 10 11.97 -5.90 3.94
C PRO A 10 11.35 -7.03 3.12
N ASP A 11 11.50 -8.27 3.57
CA ASP A 11 10.96 -9.45 2.87
C ASP A 11 9.44 -9.51 3.00
N THR A 12 8.89 -9.27 4.20
CA THR A 12 7.44 -9.17 4.41
C THR A 12 6.85 -8.02 3.60
N ALA A 13 7.51 -6.85 3.55
CA ALA A 13 7.05 -5.71 2.76
C ALA A 13 6.93 -6.07 1.26
N VAL A 14 7.92 -6.75 0.70
CA VAL A 14 7.90 -7.22 -0.69
C VAL A 14 6.80 -8.27 -0.90
N ALA A 15 6.66 -9.22 0.03
CA ALA A 15 5.65 -10.26 -0.08
C ALA A 15 4.22 -9.69 0.00
N ILE A 16 3.97 -8.69 0.85
CA ILE A 16 2.69 -7.98 0.92
C ILE A 16 2.43 -7.25 -0.39
N ALA A 17 3.38 -6.44 -0.88
CA ALA A 17 3.22 -5.72 -2.14
C ALA A 17 2.98 -6.65 -3.34
N HIS A 18 3.64 -7.83 -3.35
CA HIS A 18 3.39 -8.85 -4.35
C HIS A 18 1.98 -9.46 -4.22
N CYS A 19 1.51 -9.73 -3.01
CA CYS A 19 0.15 -10.23 -2.78
C CYS A 19 -0.92 -9.20 -3.19
N GLU A 20 -0.71 -7.92 -2.85
CA GLU A 20 -1.66 -6.83 -3.09
C GLU A 20 -1.78 -6.46 -4.57
N SER A 21 -0.65 -6.37 -5.30
CA SER A 21 -0.67 -5.88 -6.68
C SER A 21 0.20 -6.65 -7.67
N ARG A 22 0.84 -7.75 -7.26
CA ARG A 22 1.91 -8.41 -8.04
C ARG A 22 3.04 -7.43 -8.38
N LEU A 23 3.31 -6.49 -7.48
CA LEU A 23 4.27 -5.39 -7.65
C LEU A 23 3.96 -4.43 -8.82
N ASP A 24 2.73 -4.45 -9.36
CA ASP A 24 2.28 -3.49 -10.38
C ASP A 24 1.87 -2.16 -9.72
N PRO A 25 2.54 -1.03 -10.05
CA PRO A 25 2.19 0.29 -9.52
C PRO A 25 0.94 0.88 -10.16
N THR A 26 0.47 0.34 -11.28
CA THR A 26 -0.70 0.84 -12.01
C THR A 26 -2.00 0.11 -11.62
N GLN A 27 -1.90 -0.91 -10.76
CA GLN A 27 -3.04 -1.72 -10.35
C GLN A 27 -4.11 -0.90 -9.62
N VAL A 28 -5.35 -1.04 -10.09
CA VAL A 28 -6.55 -0.50 -9.42
C VAL A 28 -7.40 -1.66 -8.94
N GLY A 29 -7.63 -1.73 -7.62
CA GLY A 29 -8.43 -2.77 -6.97
C GLY A 29 -9.69 -2.20 -6.31
N ASP A 30 -10.38 -3.05 -5.56
CA ASP A 30 -11.61 -2.69 -4.82
C ASP A 30 -12.69 -1.98 -5.66
N LYS A 31 -12.72 -2.25 -6.97
CA LYS A 31 -13.66 -1.66 -7.93
C LYS A 31 -15.14 -1.97 -7.65
N HIS A 32 -15.39 -2.91 -6.75
CA HIS A 32 -16.72 -3.32 -6.28
C HIS A 32 -17.18 -2.51 -5.05
N THR A 33 -16.37 -1.57 -4.56
CA THR A 33 -16.67 -0.72 -3.39
C THR A 33 -16.76 0.75 -3.79
N GLU A 34 -17.25 1.62 -2.91
CA GLU A 34 -17.31 3.07 -3.15
C GLU A 34 -15.92 3.71 -3.31
N TYR A 35 -14.88 3.17 -2.65
CA TYR A 35 -13.54 3.74 -2.64
C TYR A 35 -12.49 2.73 -3.08
N TYR A 36 -11.92 2.94 -4.27
CA TYR A 36 -10.96 2.02 -4.87
C TYR A 36 -9.60 2.05 -4.17
N SER A 37 -8.86 0.97 -4.32
CA SER A 37 -7.46 0.83 -3.92
C SER A 37 -6.53 1.03 -5.11
N TYR A 38 -5.35 1.59 -4.85
CA TYR A 38 -4.41 1.98 -5.90
C TYR A 38 -2.98 1.55 -5.60
N GLY A 39 -2.29 1.14 -6.66
CA GLY A 39 -0.86 0.94 -6.73
C GLY A 39 -0.31 -0.20 -5.89
N VAL A 40 0.99 -0.13 -5.64
CA VAL A 40 1.82 -1.22 -5.09
C VAL A 40 1.27 -1.80 -3.78
N PHE A 41 0.85 -0.94 -2.85
CA PHE A 41 0.30 -1.35 -1.56
C PHE A 41 -1.22 -1.27 -1.49
N GLN A 42 -1.92 -1.18 -2.63
CA GLN A 42 -3.38 -1.16 -2.72
C GLN A 42 -4.03 -0.20 -1.70
N ILE A 43 -3.55 1.05 -1.67
CA ILE A 43 -4.01 2.05 -0.71
C ILE A 43 -5.40 2.55 -1.15
N ARG A 44 -6.42 2.35 -0.30
CA ARG A 44 -7.77 2.91 -0.52
C ARG A 44 -7.78 4.44 -0.53
N LEU A 45 -8.41 5.05 -1.52
CA LEU A 45 -8.54 6.51 -1.64
C LEU A 45 -9.79 7.01 -0.89
N LEU A 46 -9.71 7.02 0.45
CA LEU A 46 -10.81 7.44 1.32
C LEU A 46 -10.94 8.98 1.39
N PRO A 47 -12.14 9.55 1.64
CA PRO A 47 -12.35 11.00 1.70
C PRO A 47 -11.43 11.72 2.68
N GLY A 48 -11.18 11.12 3.86
CA GLY A 48 -10.25 11.67 4.84
C GLY A 48 -8.80 11.74 4.34
N ARG A 49 -8.37 10.79 3.49
CA ARG A 49 -7.01 10.81 2.92
C ARG A 49 -6.88 11.83 1.80
N VAL A 50 -7.95 12.06 1.04
CA VAL A 50 -8.01 13.17 0.07
C VAL A 50 -7.93 14.50 0.81
N LYS A 51 -8.81 14.71 1.80
CA LYS A 51 -8.92 15.98 2.54
C LYS A 51 -7.67 16.33 3.35
N TYR A 52 -7.13 15.38 4.11
CA TYR A 52 -6.06 15.67 5.09
C TYR A 52 -4.66 15.30 4.62
N ALA A 53 -4.51 14.42 3.63
CA ALA A 53 -3.21 14.03 3.09
C ALA A 53 -3.02 14.42 1.61
N GLY A 54 -4.02 15.08 0.99
CA GLY A 54 -3.93 15.53 -0.39
C GLY A 54 -3.68 14.39 -1.38
N LEU A 55 -4.15 13.17 -1.05
CA LEU A 55 -4.01 12.02 -1.92
C LEU A 55 -4.93 12.11 -3.13
N THR A 56 -4.45 11.61 -4.25
CA THR A 56 -5.21 11.44 -5.48
C THR A 56 -4.88 10.06 -6.06
N ALA A 57 -5.74 9.54 -6.94
CA ALA A 57 -5.45 8.31 -7.68
C ALA A 57 -4.10 8.42 -8.43
N LYS A 58 -3.84 9.55 -9.08
CA LYS A 58 -2.57 9.81 -9.78
C LYS A 58 -1.35 9.68 -8.86
N LYS A 59 -1.41 10.25 -7.65
CA LYS A 59 -0.32 10.10 -6.66
C LYS A 59 -0.17 8.65 -6.22
N LEU A 60 -1.26 7.95 -5.96
CA LEU A 60 -1.19 6.56 -5.52
C LEU A 60 -0.79 5.57 -6.63
N LEU A 61 -0.86 5.96 -7.90
CA LEU A 61 -0.34 5.18 -9.03
C LEU A 61 1.15 5.48 -9.30
N ASP A 62 1.72 6.53 -8.69
CA ASP A 62 3.17 6.72 -8.65
C ASP A 62 3.76 5.78 -7.57
N PRO A 63 4.72 4.89 -7.91
CA PRO A 63 5.25 3.93 -6.97
C PRO A 63 5.95 4.59 -5.78
N ARG A 64 6.63 5.72 -5.96
CA ARG A 64 7.36 6.39 -4.86
C ARG A 64 6.39 6.97 -3.86
N GLU A 65 5.37 7.68 -4.33
CA GLU A 65 4.31 8.26 -3.50
C GLU A 65 3.48 7.17 -2.79
N ASN A 66 3.15 6.09 -3.50
CA ASN A 66 2.42 4.95 -2.93
C ASN A 66 3.20 4.30 -1.80
N ILE A 67 4.47 3.95 -2.05
CA ILE A 67 5.35 3.31 -1.07
C ILE A 67 5.62 4.25 0.12
N ALA A 68 5.83 5.54 -0.13
CA ALA A 68 6.01 6.54 0.92
C ALA A 68 4.75 6.70 1.81
N TYR A 69 3.55 6.63 1.23
CA TYR A 69 2.33 6.66 2.02
C TYR A 69 2.09 5.35 2.77
N ALA A 70 2.44 4.20 2.17
CA ALA A 70 2.42 2.91 2.86
C ALA A 70 3.32 2.93 4.10
N ARG A 71 4.51 3.55 4.02
CA ARG A 71 5.37 3.77 5.19
C ARG A 71 4.65 4.52 6.32
N LYS A 72 3.95 5.61 6.01
CA LYS A 72 3.19 6.38 7.02
C LYS A 72 2.09 5.55 7.69
N ILE A 73 1.43 4.66 6.94
CA ILE A 73 0.43 3.75 7.50
C ILE A 73 1.12 2.71 8.39
N TYR A 74 2.22 2.13 7.93
CA TYR A 74 3.00 1.13 8.65
C TYR A 74 3.54 1.69 9.98
N ASP A 75 4.11 2.89 9.99
CA ASP A 75 4.63 3.53 11.21
C ASP A 75 3.55 3.67 12.31
N ARG A 76 2.28 3.79 11.91
CA ARG A 76 1.16 3.96 12.83
C ARG A 76 0.52 2.64 13.25
N PHE A 77 0.45 1.65 12.36
CA PHE A 77 -0.40 0.47 12.56
C PHE A 77 0.31 -0.86 12.30
N GLY A 78 1.60 -0.83 11.96
CA GLY A 78 2.33 -1.96 11.38
C GLY A 78 1.64 -2.48 10.12
N TRP A 79 1.78 -3.78 9.86
CA TRP A 79 1.15 -4.45 8.72
C TRP A 79 -0.35 -4.72 8.86
N LYS A 80 -0.94 -4.44 10.04
CA LYS A 80 -2.34 -4.76 10.36
C LYS A 80 -3.38 -4.26 9.33
N PRO A 81 -3.21 -3.10 8.67
CA PRO A 81 -4.17 -2.61 7.67
C PRO A 81 -4.21 -3.41 6.35
N TRP A 82 -3.21 -4.25 6.09
CA TRP A 82 -3.15 -5.06 4.87
C TRP A 82 -3.63 -6.47 5.13
N THR A 83 -4.69 -6.90 4.46
CA THR A 83 -5.19 -8.27 4.61
C THR A 83 -4.16 -9.29 4.13
N CYS A 84 -3.37 -8.95 3.09
CA CYS A 84 -2.26 -9.77 2.62
C CYS A 84 -1.22 -10.10 3.70
N ALA A 85 -1.07 -9.25 4.72
CA ALA A 85 -0.18 -9.50 5.86
C ALA A 85 -0.50 -10.81 6.61
N LYS A 86 -1.74 -11.30 6.52
CA LYS A 86 -2.17 -12.58 7.14
C LYS A 86 -1.70 -13.81 6.36
N TYR A 87 -1.43 -13.66 5.07
CA TYR A 87 -1.09 -14.77 4.17
C TYR A 87 0.40 -14.87 3.89
N VAL A 88 1.14 -13.78 4.09
CA VAL A 88 2.61 -13.81 4.06
C VAL A 88 3.11 -14.47 5.34
N ARG A 89 3.73 -15.65 5.20
CA ARG A 89 4.39 -16.31 6.33
C ARG A 89 5.60 -15.48 6.72
N LYS A 90 5.76 -15.20 8.02
CA LYS A 90 7.06 -14.81 8.56
C LYS A 90 7.97 -16.03 8.43
N SER A 91 8.80 -16.04 7.40
CA SER A 91 9.94 -16.96 7.27
C SER A 91 10.94 -16.73 8.38
#